data_AF-A0A4R0Z8Q7-F1
#
_entry.id   AF-A0A4R0Z8Q7-F1
#
_cell.length_a   1.000
_cell.length_b   1.000
_cell.length_c   1.000
_cell.angle_alpha   90.00
_cell.angle_beta   90.00
_cell.angle_gamma   90.00
#
_symmetry.space_group_name_H-M   'P 1'
#
loop_
_entity.id
_entity.type
_entity.pdbx_description
1 polymer ?
#
loop_
_entity_poly.entity_id
_entity_poly.type
_entity_poly.pdbx_seq_one_letter_code
_entity_poly.pdbx_strand_id
1 'polypeptide(L)'
;MKWTGVLTFAMTAFLVGIFLAYTLSRPGPMPWVDEPTFEAGMCERNTRSEDVIVERSEKAFAKLHPHVRERSESFVRLAYSCLGLEVRLTSGYRSADEQNALYAQGRSKPGQVVTNAKAGESYHNYGLAVDFVIIHNNRADYDLESDHNRSDEPDWQELGELGKALGFEWGGDWRSFPDYPHLQMDFGLSIRQLASGKRPDEKATMPLADVMKPLVD
;
A
#
# COMPACT_ATOMS: atom_id res chain seq x y z
N MET A 1 68.96 14.18 22.34
CA MET A 1 67.85 13.28 22.69
C MET A 1 66.62 13.74 21.89
N LYS A 2 66.30 13.06 20.78
CA LYS A 2 65.23 13.50 19.85
C LYS A 2 63.93 12.74 20.15
N TRP A 3 62.95 13.43 20.72
CA TRP A 3 61.60 12.96 21.03
C TRP A 3 60.60 13.30 19.90
N THR A 4 60.93 12.96 18.65
CA THR A 4 60.07 13.29 17.49
C THR A 4 59.43 12.08 16.82
N GLY A 5 59.64 10.87 17.33
CA GLY A 5 59.19 9.62 16.70
C GLY A 5 57.86 9.05 17.19
N VAL A 6 57.35 9.48 18.35
CA VAL A 6 56.16 8.86 18.97
C VAL A 6 54.86 9.59 18.61
N LEU A 7 54.92 10.90 18.33
CA LEU A 7 53.71 11.68 18.03
C LEU A 7 53.12 11.38 16.64
N THR A 8 53.96 11.02 15.67
CA THR A 8 53.52 10.80 14.28
C THR A 8 52.81 9.46 14.05
N PHE A 9 53.07 8.45 14.90
CA PHE A 9 52.40 7.15 14.82
C PHE A 9 51.04 7.14 15.55
N ALA A 10 50.88 7.94 16.60
CA ALA A 10 49.60 8.04 17.31
C ALA A 10 48.52 8.75 16.49
N MET A 11 48.89 9.77 15.71
CA MET A 11 47.93 10.52 14.88
C MET A 11 47.45 9.73 13.66
N THR A 12 48.31 8.88 13.06
CA THR A 12 47.93 8.02 11.94
C THR A 12 47.03 6.86 12.38
N ALA A 13 47.28 6.26 13.55
CA ALA A 13 46.40 5.23 14.10
C ALA A 13 45.00 5.76 14.48
N PHE A 14 44.90 7.00 14.96
CA PHE A 14 43.62 7.63 15.30
C PHE A 14 42.79 7.98 14.05
N LEU A 15 43.42 8.46 12.97
CA LEU A 15 42.73 8.80 11.73
C LEU A 15 42.30 7.56 10.92
N VAL A 16 43.10 6.47 10.93
CA VAL A 16 42.71 5.20 10.32
C VAL A 16 41.58 4.53 11.11
N GLY A 17 41.60 4.61 12.45
CA GLY A 17 40.51 4.11 13.30
C GLY A 17 39.19 4.86 13.10
N ILE A 18 39.24 6.19 12.95
CA ILE A 18 38.05 6.99 12.61
C ILE A 18 37.55 6.64 11.20
N PHE A 19 38.42 6.48 10.21
CA PHE A 19 38.01 6.12 8.85
C PHE A 19 37.38 4.71 8.78
N LEU A 20 37.94 3.73 9.52
CA LEU A 20 37.41 2.37 9.58
C LEU A 20 36.06 2.31 10.31
N ALA A 21 35.90 3.05 11.41
CA ALA A 21 34.62 3.23 12.08
C ALA A 21 33.60 3.96 11.19
N TYR A 22 34.02 4.99 10.44
CA TYR A 22 33.16 5.71 9.49
C TYR A 22 32.70 4.81 8.32
N THR A 23 33.51 3.84 7.90
CA THR A 23 33.15 2.89 6.84
C THR A 23 32.29 1.72 7.35
N LEU A 24 32.45 1.30 8.60
CA LEU A 24 31.68 0.19 9.20
C LEU A 24 30.37 0.63 9.86
N SER A 25 30.20 1.94 10.09
CA SER A 25 28.95 2.54 10.60
C SER A 25 28.10 3.21 9.52
N ARG A 26 28.48 3.10 8.24
CA ARG A 26 27.55 3.44 7.16
C ARG A 26 26.55 2.30 7.05
N PRO A 27 25.24 2.53 7.29
CA PRO A 27 24.24 1.64 6.71
C PRO A 27 24.56 1.55 5.22
N GLY A 28 24.54 0.33 4.66
CA GLY A 28 24.68 0.14 3.21
C GLY A 28 23.70 1.06 2.47
N PRO A 29 23.90 1.36 1.18
CA PRO A 29 22.97 2.19 0.42
C PRO A 29 21.58 1.60 0.60
N MET A 30 20.74 2.29 1.38
CA MET A 30 19.33 1.98 1.48
C MET A 30 18.80 2.08 0.04
N PRO A 31 18.06 1.08 -0.45
CA PRO A 31 17.38 1.24 -1.71
C PRO A 31 16.55 2.52 -1.57
N TRP A 32 16.82 3.50 -2.42
CA TRP A 32 16.13 4.77 -2.48
C TRP A 32 14.63 4.50 -2.53
N VAL A 33 13.98 4.64 -1.38
CA VAL A 33 12.60 5.08 -1.33
C VAL A 33 12.78 6.55 -1.09
N ASP A 34 12.51 7.38 -2.10
CA ASP A 34 12.36 8.81 -1.85
C ASP A 34 11.41 8.94 -0.65
N GLU A 35 11.78 9.78 0.34
CA GLU A 35 10.90 9.95 1.49
C GLU A 35 9.50 10.30 0.96
N PRO A 36 8.45 9.61 1.43
CA PRO A 36 7.12 9.81 0.88
C PRO A 36 6.78 11.30 1.00
N THR A 37 6.26 11.88 -0.08
CA THR A 37 5.81 13.29 -0.19
C THR A 37 4.68 13.65 0.79
N PHE A 38 4.30 12.70 1.63
CA PHE A 38 3.24 12.77 2.62
C PHE A 38 3.73 13.42 3.91
N GLU A 39 3.93 14.73 3.91
CA GLU A 39 4.17 15.46 5.15
C GLU A 39 2.88 15.47 5.99
N ALA A 40 2.93 14.88 7.19
CA ALA A 40 1.77 14.78 8.09
C ALA A 40 1.10 16.12 8.45
N GLY A 41 1.79 17.25 8.22
CA GLY A 41 1.24 18.60 8.37
C GLY A 41 0.28 19.05 7.26
N MET A 42 0.15 18.28 6.17
CA MET A 42 -0.73 18.59 5.03
C MET A 42 -2.14 17.98 5.14
N CYS A 43 -2.37 17.12 6.13
CA CYS A 43 -3.64 16.40 6.27
C CYS A 43 -4.69 17.24 7.02
N GLU A 44 -5.61 17.88 6.30
CA GLU A 44 -6.78 18.54 6.91
C GLU A 44 -7.87 17.50 7.22
N ARG A 45 -7.85 16.98 8.45
CA ARG A 45 -8.80 15.95 8.91
C ARG A 45 -10.17 16.57 9.20
N ASN A 46 -11.21 15.98 8.60
CA ASN A 46 -12.60 16.34 8.87
C ASN A 46 -13.39 15.03 9.00
N THR A 47 -13.58 14.58 10.23
CA THR A 47 -14.21 13.30 10.54
C THR A 47 -15.59 13.14 9.92
N ARG A 48 -16.40 14.21 9.89
CA ARG A 48 -17.74 14.17 9.29
C ARG A 48 -17.68 13.94 7.78
N SER A 49 -16.81 14.65 7.07
CA SER A 49 -16.65 14.46 5.62
C SER A 49 -16.08 13.09 5.30
N GLU A 50 -15.07 12.67 6.07
CA GLU A 50 -14.47 11.34 5.96
C GLU A 50 -15.49 10.22 6.17
N ASP A 51 -16.34 10.30 7.20
CA ASP A 51 -17.37 9.29 7.49
C ASP A 51 -18.34 9.14 6.32
N VAL A 52 -18.78 10.26 5.73
CA VAL A 52 -19.66 10.25 4.54
C VAL A 52 -18.99 9.56 3.35
N ILE A 53 -17.68 9.71 3.17
CA ILE A 53 -16.94 9.08 2.06
C ILE A 53 -16.74 7.59 2.34
N VAL A 54 -16.35 7.22 3.56
CA VAL A 54 -16.21 5.82 3.99
C VAL A 54 -17.52 5.06 3.84
N GLU A 55 -18.66 5.66 4.22
CA GLU A 55 -19.99 5.06 4.07
C GLU A 55 -20.33 4.68 2.62
N ARG A 56 -19.78 5.37 1.61
CA ARG A 56 -19.97 5.03 0.18
C ARG A 56 -19.34 3.68 -0.19
N SER A 57 -18.47 3.15 0.67
CA SER A 57 -17.74 1.90 0.52
C SER A 57 -18.26 0.77 1.43
N GLU A 58 -19.36 0.98 2.15
CA GLU A 58 -19.89 0.08 3.20
C GLU A 58 -19.92 -1.41 2.80
N LYS A 59 -20.41 -1.71 1.59
CA LYS A 59 -20.49 -3.09 1.09
C LYS A 59 -19.13 -3.77 0.91
N ALA A 60 -18.10 -3.02 0.53
CA ALA A 60 -16.77 -3.56 0.30
C ALA A 60 -16.07 -3.99 1.60
N PHE A 61 -16.45 -3.39 2.74
CA PHE A 61 -15.89 -3.76 4.04
C PHE A 61 -16.43 -5.10 4.58
N ALA A 62 -17.51 -5.63 4.00
CA ALA A 62 -18.11 -6.87 4.47
C ALA A 62 -17.15 -8.06 4.30
N LYS A 63 -16.99 -8.85 5.37
CA LYS A 63 -16.19 -10.09 5.40
C LYS A 63 -14.70 -9.90 5.11
N LEU A 64 -14.18 -8.68 5.23
CA LEU A 64 -12.74 -8.45 5.27
C LEU A 64 -12.16 -8.93 6.59
N HIS A 65 -10.88 -9.31 6.54
CA HIS A 65 -10.08 -9.48 7.75
C HIS A 65 -10.08 -8.16 8.56
N PRO A 66 -10.17 -8.18 9.90
CA PRO A 66 -10.31 -6.96 10.70
C PRO A 66 -9.25 -5.90 10.40
N HIS A 67 -7.99 -6.31 10.30
CA HIS A 67 -6.90 -5.37 9.99
C HIS A 67 -6.95 -4.84 8.55
N VAL A 68 -7.40 -5.66 7.59
CA VAL A 68 -7.58 -5.20 6.20
C VAL A 68 -8.69 -4.16 6.14
N ARG A 69 -9.80 -4.40 6.86
CA ARG A 69 -10.88 -3.42 6.99
C ARG A 69 -10.38 -2.10 7.57
N GLU A 70 -9.69 -2.15 8.70
CA GLU A 70 -9.14 -0.98 9.39
C GLU A 70 -8.25 -0.15 8.44
N ARG A 71 -7.30 -0.80 7.75
CA ARG A 71 -6.39 -0.14 6.83
C ARG A 71 -7.09 0.39 5.58
N SER A 72 -8.10 -0.30 5.08
CA SER A 72 -8.92 0.19 3.97
C SER A 72 -9.75 1.42 4.38
N GLU A 73 -10.24 1.50 5.62
CA GLU A 73 -10.88 2.70 6.15
C GLU A 73 -9.86 3.85 6.23
N SER A 74 -8.65 3.61 6.78
CA SER A 74 -7.57 4.62 6.78
C SER A 74 -7.22 5.10 5.38
N PHE A 75 -7.14 4.19 4.40
CA PHE A 75 -6.86 4.53 3.01
C PHE A 75 -7.88 5.51 2.44
N VAL A 76 -9.18 5.21 2.58
CA VAL A 76 -10.25 6.09 2.09
C VAL A 76 -10.21 7.46 2.77
N ARG A 77 -9.97 7.50 4.08
CA ARG A 77 -9.90 8.76 4.84
C ARG A 77 -8.69 9.60 4.44
N LEU A 78 -7.52 8.98 4.34
CA LEU A 78 -6.26 9.68 4.08
C LEU A 78 -6.12 10.11 2.61
N ALA A 79 -6.66 9.34 1.67
CA ALA A 79 -6.82 9.78 0.29
C ALA A 79 -7.54 11.12 0.23
N TYR A 80 -8.65 11.25 0.95
CA TYR A 80 -9.42 12.48 0.99
C TYR A 80 -8.70 13.60 1.76
N SER A 81 -8.31 13.35 3.01
CA SER A 81 -7.80 14.41 3.90
C SER A 81 -6.40 14.91 3.55
N CYS A 82 -5.57 14.08 2.92
CA CYS A 82 -4.17 14.41 2.69
C CYS A 82 -3.86 14.62 1.20
N LEU A 83 -4.56 13.92 0.30
CA LEU A 83 -4.35 14.09 -1.15
C LEU A 83 -5.48 14.91 -1.80
N GLY A 84 -6.57 15.21 -1.09
CA GLY A 84 -7.75 15.85 -1.68
C GLY A 84 -8.51 14.96 -2.67
N LEU A 85 -8.22 13.65 -2.68
CA LEU A 85 -8.78 12.68 -3.62
C LEU A 85 -9.89 11.87 -2.95
N GLU A 86 -11.10 11.93 -3.51
CA GLU A 86 -12.16 11.03 -3.07
C GLU A 86 -11.98 9.66 -3.73
N VAL A 87 -11.96 8.60 -2.93
CA VAL A 87 -11.93 7.21 -3.43
C VAL A 87 -13.12 6.43 -2.90
N ARG A 88 -13.58 5.46 -3.69
CA ARG A 88 -14.58 4.48 -3.27
C ARG A 88 -14.05 3.07 -3.47
N LEU A 89 -14.20 2.22 -2.45
CA LEU A 89 -13.92 0.80 -2.61
C LEU A 89 -15.04 0.16 -3.43
N THR A 90 -14.67 -0.44 -4.55
CA THR A 90 -15.58 -1.07 -5.51
C THR A 90 -15.76 -2.56 -5.23
N SER A 91 -14.79 -3.19 -4.57
CA SER A 91 -14.77 -4.62 -4.26
C SER A 91 -14.03 -4.88 -2.95
N GLY A 92 -14.44 -5.93 -2.26
CA GLY A 92 -13.78 -6.45 -1.06
C GLY A 92 -13.76 -7.97 -1.09
N TYR A 93 -14.37 -8.64 -0.12
CA TYR A 93 -14.53 -10.09 -0.19
C TYR A 93 -15.34 -10.50 -1.43
N ARG A 94 -14.85 -11.51 -2.17
CA ARG A 94 -15.55 -12.18 -3.28
C ARG A 94 -15.71 -13.67 -2.99
N SER A 95 -16.94 -14.17 -3.02
CA SER A 95 -17.21 -15.61 -2.96
C SER A 95 -16.63 -16.37 -4.16
N ALA A 96 -16.58 -17.70 -4.05
CA ALA A 96 -16.15 -18.56 -5.15
C ALA A 96 -17.01 -18.38 -6.41
N ASP A 97 -18.33 -18.22 -6.24
CA ASP A 97 -19.26 -18.07 -7.36
C ASP A 97 -19.07 -16.71 -8.05
N GLU A 98 -18.89 -15.63 -7.28
CA GLU A 98 -18.57 -14.31 -7.82
C GLU A 98 -17.24 -14.32 -8.59
N GLN A 99 -16.21 -14.96 -8.03
CA GLN A 99 -14.91 -15.08 -8.70
C GLN A 99 -15.00 -15.89 -10.00
N ASN A 100 -15.71 -17.01 -9.99
CA ASN A 100 -15.91 -17.82 -11.19
C ASN A 100 -16.71 -17.06 -12.25
N ALA A 101 -17.70 -16.25 -11.84
CA ALA A 101 -18.45 -15.42 -12.76
C ALA A 101 -17.57 -14.35 -13.43
N LEU A 102 -16.64 -13.73 -12.70
CA LEU A 102 -15.64 -12.79 -13.25
C LEU A 102 -14.65 -13.50 -14.17
N TYR A 103 -14.13 -14.67 -13.75
CA TYR A 103 -13.21 -15.46 -14.57
C TYR A 103 -13.85 -15.90 -15.90
N ALA A 104 -15.16 -16.15 -15.92
CA ALA A 104 -15.89 -16.51 -17.14
C ALA A 104 -15.97 -15.36 -18.18
N GLN A 105 -15.86 -14.09 -17.78
CA GLN A 105 -15.95 -12.94 -18.69
C GLN A 105 -14.77 -12.92 -19.67
N GLY A 106 -15.07 -12.65 -20.95
CA GLY A 106 -14.09 -12.72 -22.04
C GLY A 106 -13.58 -14.14 -22.35
N ARG A 107 -14.14 -15.16 -21.69
CA ARG A 107 -13.82 -16.59 -21.91
C ARG A 107 -15.07 -17.35 -22.34
N SER A 108 -15.88 -17.79 -21.37
CA SER A 108 -17.13 -18.52 -21.61
C SER A 108 -18.38 -17.61 -21.59
N LYS A 109 -18.23 -16.34 -21.22
CA LYS A 109 -19.25 -15.29 -21.30
C LYS A 109 -18.69 -14.07 -22.05
N PRO A 110 -19.55 -13.28 -22.74
CA PRO A 110 -19.12 -12.02 -23.34
C PRO A 110 -18.55 -11.03 -22.31
N GLY A 111 -17.72 -10.11 -22.76
CA GLY A 111 -17.06 -9.09 -21.94
C GLY A 111 -15.54 -9.08 -22.12
N GLN A 112 -14.86 -8.14 -21.47
CA GLN A 112 -13.40 -8.14 -21.39
C GLN A 112 -12.93 -9.11 -20.31
N VAL A 113 -11.71 -9.62 -20.44
CA VAL A 113 -11.07 -10.41 -19.38
C VAL A 113 -10.67 -9.45 -18.26
N VAL A 114 -11.38 -9.53 -17.13
CA VAL A 114 -11.15 -8.67 -15.95
C VAL A 114 -10.34 -9.36 -14.83
N THR A 115 -10.07 -10.66 -14.97
CA THR A 115 -9.23 -11.40 -14.02
C THR A 115 -8.63 -12.65 -14.66
N ASN A 116 -7.45 -13.03 -14.21
CA ASN A 116 -6.82 -14.32 -14.51
C ASN A 116 -7.00 -15.36 -13.38
N ALA A 117 -7.52 -14.95 -12.22
CA ALA A 117 -7.69 -15.82 -11.07
C ALA A 117 -9.05 -16.53 -11.08
N LYS A 118 -9.04 -17.86 -10.89
CA LYS A 118 -10.24 -18.65 -10.60
C LYS A 118 -10.64 -18.52 -9.13
N ALA A 119 -11.78 -19.11 -8.77
CA ALA A 119 -12.17 -19.22 -7.37
C ALA A 119 -11.06 -19.86 -6.51
N GLY A 120 -10.70 -19.19 -5.42
CA GLY A 120 -9.62 -19.60 -4.52
C GLY A 120 -8.21 -19.19 -4.99
N GLU A 121 -8.09 -18.53 -6.14
CA GLU A 121 -6.81 -18.04 -6.66
C GLU A 121 -6.61 -16.53 -6.45
N SER A 122 -7.53 -15.87 -5.74
CA SER A 122 -7.49 -14.43 -5.45
C SER A 122 -7.59 -14.14 -3.95
N TYR A 123 -6.85 -13.14 -3.46
CA TYR A 123 -6.92 -12.69 -2.07
C TYR A 123 -8.30 -12.14 -1.67
N HIS A 124 -9.10 -11.67 -2.64
CA HIS A 124 -10.50 -11.32 -2.40
C HIS A 124 -11.33 -12.52 -1.91
N ASN A 125 -10.98 -13.75 -2.30
CA ASN A 125 -11.68 -14.95 -1.83
C ASN A 125 -11.45 -15.26 -0.35
N TYR A 126 -10.53 -14.53 0.28
CA TYR A 126 -10.14 -14.69 1.67
C TYR A 126 -10.38 -13.44 2.51
N GLY A 127 -10.96 -12.37 1.93
CA GLY A 127 -11.19 -11.10 2.62
C GLY A 127 -9.89 -10.32 2.87
N LEU A 128 -8.88 -10.52 2.02
CA LEU A 128 -7.52 -9.99 2.17
C LEU A 128 -7.14 -8.96 1.10
N ALA A 129 -8.11 -8.52 0.30
CA ALA A 129 -7.91 -7.52 -0.74
C ALA A 129 -9.14 -6.63 -0.92
N VAL A 130 -8.91 -5.43 -1.43
CA VAL A 130 -9.93 -4.47 -1.84
C VAL A 130 -9.55 -3.89 -3.20
N ASP A 131 -10.57 -3.55 -3.99
CA ASP A 131 -10.41 -2.76 -5.21
C ASP A 131 -10.96 -1.36 -4.95
N PHE A 132 -10.31 -0.32 -5.47
CA PHE A 132 -10.77 1.06 -5.36
C PHE A 132 -10.92 1.76 -6.71
N VAL A 133 -11.61 2.89 -6.70
CA VAL A 133 -11.70 3.82 -7.84
C VAL A 133 -11.69 5.25 -7.35
N ILE A 134 -11.10 6.14 -8.14
CA ILE A 134 -11.17 7.59 -7.91
C ILE A 134 -12.58 8.08 -8.24
N ILE A 135 -13.11 8.97 -7.40
CA ILE A 135 -14.38 9.66 -7.63
C ILE A 135 -14.08 11.13 -7.88
N HIS A 136 -14.24 11.56 -9.13
CA HIS A 136 -14.08 12.96 -9.51
C HIS A 136 -15.40 13.49 -10.08
N ASN A 137 -15.88 14.63 -9.58
CA ASN A 137 -17.17 15.23 -9.98
C ASN A 137 -18.34 14.21 -9.94
N ASN A 138 -18.43 13.43 -8.87
CA ASN A 138 -19.43 12.36 -8.65
C ASN A 138 -19.43 11.25 -9.72
N ARG A 139 -18.33 11.09 -10.47
CA ARG A 139 -18.16 10.04 -11.48
C ARG A 139 -16.92 9.22 -11.16
N ALA A 140 -16.99 7.93 -11.49
CA ALA A 140 -15.83 7.05 -11.40
C ALA A 140 -14.81 7.46 -12.47
N ASP A 141 -13.56 7.63 -12.05
CA ASP A 141 -12.43 7.91 -12.91
C ASP A 141 -11.43 6.74 -12.87
N TYR A 142 -11.10 6.25 -14.05
CA TYR A 142 -10.13 5.17 -14.28
C TYR A 142 -8.98 5.64 -15.19
N ASP A 143 -8.90 6.95 -15.48
CA ASP A 143 -7.80 7.52 -16.24
C ASP A 143 -6.51 7.49 -15.39
N LEU A 144 -5.53 6.72 -15.85
CA LEU A 144 -4.26 6.54 -15.14
C LEU A 144 -3.39 7.81 -15.18
N GLU A 145 -3.69 8.75 -16.07
CA GLU A 145 -2.98 10.03 -16.21
C GLU A 145 -3.72 11.19 -15.52
N SER A 146 -4.79 10.90 -14.77
CA SER A 146 -5.50 11.93 -13.99
C SER A 146 -4.61 12.50 -12.89
N ASP A 147 -4.66 13.82 -12.75
CA ASP A 147 -4.00 14.61 -11.69
C ASP A 147 -5.01 15.67 -11.22
N HIS A 148 -5.99 15.23 -10.42
CA HIS A 148 -7.08 16.07 -9.95
C HIS A 148 -6.65 16.97 -8.79
N ASN A 149 -5.63 16.56 -8.03
CA ASN A 149 -5.09 17.33 -6.92
C ASN A 149 -4.01 18.34 -7.36
N ARG A 150 -3.55 18.27 -8.62
CA ARG A 150 -2.54 19.16 -9.23
C ARG A 150 -1.18 19.04 -8.56
N SER A 151 -0.79 17.81 -8.23
CA SER A 151 0.49 17.49 -7.62
C SER A 151 1.63 17.40 -8.66
N ASP A 152 1.31 17.47 -9.96
CA ASP A 152 2.19 17.13 -11.08
C ASP A 152 2.60 15.65 -11.10
N GLU A 153 1.93 14.79 -10.31
CA GLU A 153 2.05 13.33 -10.31
C GLU A 153 0.67 12.70 -10.57
N PRO A 154 0.59 11.53 -11.23
CA PRO A 154 -0.70 10.88 -11.43
C PRO A 154 -1.35 10.45 -10.11
N ASP A 155 -2.64 10.75 -9.95
CA ASP A 155 -3.44 10.45 -8.75
C ASP A 155 -3.36 8.96 -8.36
N TRP A 156 -3.37 8.06 -9.36
CA TRP A 156 -3.25 6.62 -9.15
C TRP A 156 -1.91 6.21 -8.54
N GLN A 157 -0.82 6.91 -8.89
CA GLN A 157 0.50 6.67 -8.33
C GLN A 157 0.53 7.09 -6.85
N GLU A 158 0.02 8.28 -6.53
CA GLU A 158 -0.04 8.77 -5.15
C GLU A 158 -0.90 7.87 -4.25
N LEU A 159 -2.04 7.40 -4.76
CA LEU A 159 -2.90 6.44 -4.06
C LEU A 159 -2.23 5.07 -3.89
N GLY A 160 -1.49 4.61 -4.89
CA GLY A 160 -0.67 3.40 -4.79
C GLY A 160 0.37 3.49 -3.67
N GLU A 161 1.10 4.61 -3.60
CA GLU A 161 2.08 4.88 -2.54
C GLU A 161 1.43 4.99 -1.16
N LEU A 162 0.27 5.66 -1.05
CA LEU A 162 -0.51 5.71 0.19
C LEU A 162 -0.93 4.31 0.64
N GLY A 163 -1.42 3.47 -0.27
CA GLY A 163 -1.76 2.07 0.02
C GLY A 163 -0.55 1.31 0.58
N LYS A 164 0.61 1.45 -0.05
CA LYS A 164 1.86 0.83 0.42
C LYS A 164 2.29 1.35 1.79
N ALA A 165 2.19 2.65 2.03
CA ALA A 165 2.50 3.25 3.32
C ALA A 165 1.60 2.69 4.45
N LEU A 166 0.36 2.33 4.13
CA LEU A 166 -0.60 1.67 5.03
C LEU A 166 -0.40 0.16 5.19
N GLY A 167 0.61 -0.42 4.54
CA GLY A 167 0.97 -1.83 4.66
C GLY A 167 0.33 -2.74 3.61
N PHE A 168 -0.32 -2.20 2.58
CA PHE A 168 -0.79 -2.98 1.43
C PHE A 168 0.34 -3.25 0.44
N GLU A 169 0.23 -4.36 -0.29
CA GLU A 169 0.82 -4.50 -1.61
C GLU A 169 -0.15 -3.89 -2.64
N TRP A 170 0.37 -3.14 -3.60
CA TRP A 170 -0.41 -2.51 -4.66
C TRP A 170 -0.26 -3.22 -6.01
N GLY A 171 -1.38 -3.52 -6.66
CA GLY A 171 -1.42 -4.22 -7.95
C GLY A 171 -0.88 -3.41 -9.13
N GLY A 172 -0.78 -2.08 -9.00
CA GLY A 172 -0.12 -1.23 -10.00
C GLY A 172 1.36 -1.56 -10.19
N ASP A 173 2.03 -2.07 -9.15
CA ASP A 173 3.46 -2.45 -9.20
C ASP A 173 3.70 -3.84 -9.85
N TRP A 174 2.64 -4.56 -10.21
CA TRP A 174 2.79 -5.91 -10.79
C TRP A 174 3.37 -5.87 -12.20
N ARG A 175 4.50 -6.57 -12.39
CA ARG A 175 5.20 -6.65 -13.69
C ARG A 175 4.37 -7.29 -14.81
N SER A 176 3.41 -8.13 -14.45
CA SER A 176 2.54 -8.82 -15.40
C SER A 176 1.10 -8.62 -14.95
N PHE A 177 0.27 -8.13 -15.87
CA PHE A 177 -1.12 -7.81 -15.62
C PHE A 177 -1.30 -6.79 -14.47
N PRO A 178 -0.72 -5.57 -14.58
CA PRO A 178 -0.93 -4.52 -13.58
C PRO A 178 -2.42 -4.32 -13.30
N ASP A 179 -2.78 -4.25 -12.02
CA ASP A 179 -4.15 -4.08 -11.55
C ASP A 179 -4.19 -2.87 -10.62
N TYR A 180 -4.28 -1.68 -11.20
CA TYR A 180 -4.20 -0.39 -10.48
C TYR A 180 -5.25 -0.23 -9.36
N PRO A 181 -6.50 -0.70 -9.52
CA PRO A 181 -7.49 -0.73 -8.43
C PRO A 181 -7.09 -1.56 -7.21
N HIS A 182 -6.22 -2.55 -7.35
CA HIS A 182 -6.09 -3.65 -6.39
C HIS A 182 -5.10 -3.35 -5.26
N LEU A 183 -5.54 -3.55 -4.01
CA LEU A 183 -4.72 -3.50 -2.80
C LEU A 183 -4.89 -4.81 -2.00
N GLN A 184 -3.80 -5.41 -1.51
CA GLN A 184 -3.87 -6.66 -0.73
C GLN A 184 -2.93 -6.70 0.47
N MET A 185 -3.27 -7.53 1.46
CA MET A 185 -2.40 -7.89 2.59
C MET A 185 -2.35 -9.40 2.72
N ASP A 186 -1.20 -10.01 2.45
CA ASP A 186 -1.07 -11.47 2.44
C ASP A 186 -0.76 -12.06 3.82
N PHE A 187 -0.29 -11.25 4.77
CA PHE A 187 0.20 -11.70 6.09
C PHE A 187 1.26 -12.82 5.97
N GLY A 188 2.04 -12.83 4.90
CA GLY A 188 3.02 -13.87 4.58
C GLY A 188 2.41 -15.19 4.11
N LEU A 189 1.13 -15.23 3.75
CA LEU A 189 0.42 -16.42 3.27
C LEU A 189 0.21 -16.37 1.76
N SER A 190 0.81 -17.33 1.05
CA SER A 190 0.50 -17.53 -0.36
C SER A 190 -0.95 -17.99 -0.59
N ILE A 191 -1.49 -17.69 -1.78
CA ILE A 191 -2.76 -18.23 -2.27
C ILE A 191 -2.86 -19.76 -2.08
N ARG A 192 -1.79 -20.52 -2.33
CA ARG A 192 -1.79 -21.98 -2.14
C ARG A 192 -2.04 -22.37 -0.68
N GLN A 193 -1.43 -21.66 0.25
CA GLN A 193 -1.62 -21.87 1.68
C GLN A 193 -3.05 -21.52 2.10
N LEU A 194 -3.58 -20.40 1.60
CA LEU A 194 -4.97 -20.00 1.82
C LEU A 194 -5.94 -21.04 1.24
N ALA A 195 -5.70 -21.55 0.04
CA ALA A 195 -6.49 -22.61 -0.57
C ALA A 195 -6.45 -23.91 0.23
N SER A 196 -5.33 -24.21 0.91
CA SER A 196 -5.20 -25.36 1.82
C SER A 196 -5.86 -25.18 3.19
N GLY A 197 -6.49 -24.02 3.45
CA GLY A 197 -7.20 -23.75 4.70
C GLY A 197 -6.43 -22.92 5.72
N LYS A 198 -5.17 -22.53 5.46
CA LYS A 198 -4.48 -21.57 6.34
C LYS A 198 -5.17 -20.21 6.28
N ARG A 199 -5.19 -19.49 7.40
CA ARG A 199 -5.75 -18.14 7.50
C ARG A 199 -4.82 -17.29 8.38
N PRO A 200 -4.76 -15.97 8.16
CA PRO A 200 -4.16 -15.08 9.15
C PRO A 200 -4.95 -15.17 10.46
N ASP A 201 -4.27 -14.98 11.59
CA ASP A 201 -4.91 -14.79 12.89
C ASP A 201 -5.75 -13.52 12.84
N GLU A 202 -6.92 -13.49 13.49
CA GLU A 202 -7.79 -12.29 13.50
C GLU A 202 -7.08 -11.02 14.03
N LYS A 203 -6.04 -11.19 14.84
CA LYS A 203 -5.20 -10.12 15.39
C LYS A 203 -3.92 -9.90 14.58
N ALA A 204 -3.73 -10.59 13.47
CA ALA A 204 -2.57 -10.39 12.61
C ALA A 204 -2.58 -8.97 12.05
N THR A 205 -1.42 -8.33 12.06
CA THR A 205 -1.21 -6.96 11.60
C THR A 205 -0.16 -6.93 10.49
N MET A 206 -0.26 -5.97 9.59
CA MET A 206 0.80 -5.65 8.64
C MET A 206 1.63 -4.46 9.15
N PRO A 207 2.91 -4.37 8.78
CA PRO A 207 3.73 -3.20 9.07
C PRO A 207 3.09 -1.92 8.55
N LEU A 208 3.26 -0.84 9.30
CA LEU A 208 2.84 0.51 8.96
C LEU A 208 4.08 1.38 8.77
N ALA A 209 4.14 2.19 7.72
CA ALA A 209 5.23 3.14 7.55
C ALA A 209 5.28 4.13 8.73
N ASP A 210 6.47 4.51 9.19
CA ASP A 210 6.62 5.37 10.38
C ASP A 210 5.90 6.71 10.23
N VAL A 211 5.89 7.27 9.03
CA VAL A 211 5.17 8.50 8.67
C VAL A 211 3.65 8.39 8.84
N MET A 212 3.08 7.18 8.76
CA MET A 212 1.64 6.96 8.89
C MET A 212 1.19 6.80 10.35
N LYS A 213 2.08 6.45 11.28
CA LYS A 213 1.75 6.24 12.70
C LYS A 213 0.91 7.38 13.30
N PRO A 214 1.31 8.66 13.22
CA PRO A 214 0.53 9.75 13.80
C PRO A 214 -0.82 10.02 13.11
N LEU A 215 -1.09 9.39 11.96
CA LEU A 215 -2.29 9.63 11.16
C LEU A 215 -3.31 8.49 11.23
N VAL A 216 -2.89 7.34 11.75
CA VAL A 216 -3.74 6.15 11.90
C VAL A 216 -4.01 5.81 13.37
N ASP A 217 -3.18 6.29 14.31
CA ASP A 217 -3.38 6.19 15.77
C ASP A 217 -4.41 7.20 16.30
#